data_AF-A0A1S4GQ57-F1
#
_entry.id   AF-A0A1S4GQ57-F1
#
_cell.length_a   1.000
_cell.length_b   1.000
_cell.length_c   1.000
_cell.angle_alpha   90.00
_cell.angle_beta   90.00
_cell.angle_gamma   90.00
#
_symmetry.space_group_name_H-M   'P 1'
#
loop_
_entity.id
_entity.type
_entity.pdbx_description
1 polymer ?
#
loop_
_entity_poly.entity_id
_entity_poly.type
_entity_poly.pdbx_seq_one_letter_code
_entity_poly.pdbx_strand_id
1 'polypeptide(L)'
;MGLHKNYFKVGQNASNQLFGLPPSPGGPTPLSMLISQGAKFNSNRVAVIIFGIVTLIAGVILSSVPWLNIFIMKNLRLWNGTISFHYWQRPGVTRLTKVYIFNVTNPEGFLAGEKPKLVEVGPFVYREDMEKVNIKFHDNYTVTYQHKKILQFVPELSVDKNLRITTPNIPLLTISTQSKYLSFFVAKTISVILTATKYKPFISLTADELVFGYDDTLVSLAHRFYPRNRRPMEKMGLLNGRNGTLTEYATMHTGHTGMDKFGYFDKLNGLDHLPHWDGEPCRSIQASEGSFFPPRDITQKDTVYIYDKDLCRTLPLVYREPVEKDGISADLYTLAEDAYGPPNENNSCFDHSHYKKYYGLQNISPCQYGAPVYISNPHFYQSDPQLLDAVEGLEPNAEQHKTYFKIQPKLGVPLEGQVRVQLNLLVEKAPNVMATKDFRDFVFPIMWLEEGVSELTPPIRRWIYLATVFAPTALPILSYGMILTGAFAMIYVFVRAYKNFVFTDDPTTELLEMGRRSLRRGSHLISNGQHRILHRDSYILLKANGVVAAAGGESDIAGTGTEVVTSGNGSSNNNNHLLHNHNLLHSHHHHLYIQPKDQSLLAEEDSPA
;
A
#
# COMPACT_ATOMS: atom_id res chain seq x y z
N MET A 1 -39.04 -64.95 26.54
CA MET A 1 -40.17 -64.80 27.49
C MET A 1 -41.13 -63.79 26.86
N GLY A 2 -42.13 -64.20 26.09
CA GLY A 2 -43.50 -64.54 26.54
C GLY A 2 -44.27 -63.25 26.87
N LEU A 3 -45.42 -62.87 26.30
CA LEU A 3 -46.58 -63.59 25.76
C LEU A 3 -47.51 -62.61 24.97
N HIS A 4 -48.13 -63.13 23.90
CA HIS A 4 -49.48 -62.87 23.34
C HIS A 4 -50.14 -61.46 23.27
N LYS A 5 -50.60 -61.09 22.06
CA LYS A 5 -52.03 -61.08 21.66
C LYS A 5 -52.24 -60.77 20.16
N ASN A 6 -52.87 -61.70 19.45
CA ASN A 6 -53.45 -61.53 18.12
C ASN A 6 -54.86 -60.92 18.25
N TYR A 7 -55.22 -59.91 17.46
CA TYR A 7 -56.61 -59.70 16.98
C TYR A 7 -56.64 -58.99 15.61
N PHE A 8 -57.16 -59.73 14.63
CA PHE A 8 -57.97 -59.37 13.45
C PHE A 8 -57.72 -58.06 12.66
N LYS A 9 -57.24 -58.24 11.43
CA LYS A 9 -57.45 -57.35 10.27
C LYS A 9 -58.92 -57.41 9.83
N VAL A 10 -59.56 -56.25 9.72
CA VAL A 10 -60.81 -56.07 8.95
C VAL A 10 -60.55 -55.01 7.87
N GLY A 11 -60.89 -55.36 6.63
CA GLY A 11 -60.56 -54.60 5.42
C GLY A 11 -61.38 -53.33 5.24
N GLN A 12 -60.70 -52.27 4.81
CA GLN A 12 -61.26 -50.97 4.42
C GLN A 12 -61.65 -50.95 2.93
N ASN A 13 -62.37 -51.98 2.46
CA ASN A 13 -62.88 -52.06 1.09
C ASN A 13 -64.33 -52.55 1.10
N ALA A 14 -65.22 -51.74 1.69
CA ALA A 14 -66.67 -51.81 1.48
C ALA A 14 -67.39 -50.67 2.23
N SER A 15 -67.19 -49.42 1.83
CA SER A 15 -68.19 -48.39 2.07
C SER A 15 -68.12 -47.37 0.96
N ASN A 16 -68.89 -47.59 -0.10
CA ASN A 16 -69.46 -46.56 -1.00
C ASN A 16 -70.08 -47.26 -2.21
N GLN A 17 -71.06 -48.12 -1.97
CA GLN A 17 -72.06 -48.50 -2.96
C GLN A 17 -73.36 -48.75 -2.21
N LEU A 18 -74.09 -47.68 -1.90
CA LEU A 18 -75.54 -47.70 -1.76
C LEU A 18 -75.99 -46.24 -1.82
N PHE A 19 -76.93 -45.94 -2.73
CA PHE A 19 -77.46 -44.62 -3.12
C PHE A 19 -76.65 -43.86 -4.17
N GLY A 20 -77.09 -44.00 -5.42
CA GLY A 20 -76.63 -43.20 -6.55
C GLY A 20 -77.42 -41.90 -6.68
N LEU A 21 -76.69 -40.83 -7.00
CA LEU A 21 -77.12 -39.71 -7.84
C LEU A 21 -75.87 -39.23 -8.62
N PRO A 22 -75.96 -38.95 -9.93
CA PRO A 22 -74.82 -38.43 -10.69
C PRO A 22 -74.59 -36.93 -10.36
N PRO A 23 -73.33 -36.44 -10.32
CA PRO A 23 -73.07 -35.04 -10.00
C PRO A 23 -73.37 -34.13 -11.20
N SER A 24 -73.99 -32.99 -10.90
CA SER A 24 -74.33 -31.88 -11.81
C SER A 24 -73.06 -31.17 -12.33
N PRO A 25 -73.01 -30.75 -13.62
CA PRO A 25 -71.88 -30.02 -14.17
C PRO A 25 -72.04 -28.51 -13.92
N GLY A 26 -71.49 -27.98 -12.83
CA GLY A 26 -71.57 -26.52 -12.61
C GLY A 26 -71.11 -25.96 -11.26
N GLY A 27 -70.20 -26.62 -10.54
CA GLY A 27 -69.63 -26.08 -9.30
C GLY A 27 -68.11 -25.92 -9.38
N PRO A 28 -67.50 -24.89 -8.76
CA PRO A 28 -66.05 -24.71 -8.79
C PRO A 28 -65.38 -25.88 -8.08
N THR A 29 -64.38 -26.48 -8.73
CA THR A 29 -63.61 -27.60 -8.17
C THR A 29 -63.02 -27.19 -6.81
N PRO A 30 -63.26 -27.96 -5.73
CA PRO A 30 -62.76 -27.63 -4.40
C PRO A 30 -61.23 -27.72 -4.35
N LEU A 31 -60.60 -26.78 -3.63
CA LEU A 31 -59.14 -26.65 -3.49
C LEU A 31 -58.45 -27.96 -3.05
N SER A 32 -59.17 -28.84 -2.35
CA SER A 32 -58.71 -30.16 -1.91
C SER A 32 -58.46 -31.16 -3.04
N MET A 33 -59.05 -30.95 -4.22
CA MET A 33 -58.86 -31.81 -5.40
C MET A 33 -57.59 -31.43 -6.20
N LEU A 34 -57.13 -30.18 -6.10
CA LEU A 34 -55.84 -29.73 -6.65
C LEU A 34 -54.64 -30.25 -5.84
N ILE A 35 -54.86 -30.65 -4.58
CA ILE A 35 -53.81 -31.15 -3.68
C ILE A 35 -53.59 -32.66 -3.84
N SER A 36 -54.54 -33.42 -4.42
CA SER A 36 -54.45 -34.89 -4.52
C SER A 36 -53.84 -35.42 -5.83
N GLN A 37 -53.63 -34.58 -6.85
CA GLN A 37 -52.73 -34.92 -7.95
C GLN A 37 -51.30 -34.69 -7.49
N GLY A 38 -50.69 -35.71 -6.89
CA GLY A 38 -49.30 -35.68 -6.45
C GLY A 38 -48.36 -35.31 -7.59
N ALA A 39 -48.04 -34.02 -7.70
CA ALA A 39 -47.01 -33.53 -8.59
C ALA A 39 -45.70 -34.22 -8.17
N LYS A 40 -45.23 -35.17 -8.99
CA LYS A 40 -43.90 -35.75 -8.83
C LYS A 40 -42.89 -34.63 -9.09
N PHE A 41 -42.48 -33.92 -8.05
CA PHE A 41 -41.41 -32.94 -8.13
C PHE A 41 -40.14 -33.66 -8.58
N ASN A 42 -39.70 -33.38 -9.79
CA ASN A 42 -38.46 -33.93 -10.30
C ASN A 42 -37.32 -33.38 -9.44
N SER A 43 -36.58 -34.24 -8.74
CA SER A 43 -35.50 -33.86 -7.78
C SER A 43 -34.55 -32.80 -8.36
N ASN A 44 -34.28 -32.91 -9.67
CA ASN A 44 -33.43 -31.97 -10.40
C ASN A 44 -33.99 -30.54 -10.45
N ARG A 45 -35.32 -30.35 -10.50
CA ARG A 45 -35.94 -29.01 -10.49
C ARG A 45 -35.85 -28.36 -9.12
N VAL A 46 -36.06 -29.14 -8.07
CA VAL A 46 -35.95 -28.65 -6.68
C VAL A 46 -34.50 -28.25 -6.39
N ALA A 47 -33.52 -29.04 -6.85
CA ALA A 47 -32.11 -28.72 -6.72
C ALA A 47 -31.73 -27.38 -7.40
N VAL A 48 -32.24 -27.13 -8.62
CA VAL A 48 -31.98 -25.85 -9.34
C VAL A 48 -32.65 -24.66 -8.65
N ILE A 49 -33.86 -24.83 -8.11
CA ILE A 49 -34.54 -23.77 -7.34
C ILE A 49 -33.74 -23.44 -6.07
N ILE A 50 -33.34 -24.46 -5.30
CA ILE A 50 -32.55 -24.25 -4.09
C ILE A 50 -31.23 -23.55 -4.42
N PHE A 51 -30.53 -24.01 -5.46
CA PHE A 51 -29.29 -23.37 -5.90
C PHE A 51 -29.51 -21.92 -6.36
N GLY A 52 -30.58 -21.66 -7.12
CA GLY A 52 -30.95 -20.31 -7.57
C GLY A 52 -31.28 -19.37 -6.42
N ILE A 53 -32.04 -19.85 -5.41
CA ILE A 53 -32.35 -19.08 -4.20
C ILE A 53 -31.09 -18.81 -3.39
N VAL A 54 -30.25 -19.82 -3.15
CA VAL A 54 -29.01 -19.67 -2.36
C VAL A 54 -28.04 -18.70 -3.03
N THR A 55 -27.84 -18.82 -4.34
CA THR A 55 -26.96 -17.91 -5.11
C THR A 55 -27.48 -16.48 -5.14
N LEU A 56 -28.81 -16.29 -5.29
CA LEU A 56 -29.44 -14.99 -5.23
C LEU A 56 -29.30 -14.36 -3.84
N ILE A 57 -29.60 -15.11 -2.78
CA ILE A 57 -29.44 -14.63 -1.39
C ILE A 57 -27.97 -14.29 -1.12
N ALA A 58 -27.03 -15.15 -1.51
CA ALA A 58 -25.60 -14.90 -1.33
C ALA A 58 -25.15 -13.63 -2.08
N GLY A 59 -25.60 -13.43 -3.32
CA GLY A 59 -25.31 -12.22 -4.09
C GLY A 59 -25.88 -10.95 -3.44
N VAL A 60 -27.12 -11.01 -2.94
CA VAL A 60 -27.76 -9.89 -2.22
C VAL A 60 -27.02 -9.57 -0.92
N ILE A 61 -26.64 -10.59 -0.14
CA ILE A 61 -25.86 -10.39 1.10
C ILE A 61 -24.48 -9.80 0.80
N LEU A 62 -23.81 -10.29 -0.24
CA LEU A 62 -22.49 -9.80 -0.65
C LEU A 62 -22.56 -8.35 -1.14
N SER A 63 -23.65 -7.95 -1.80
CA SER A 63 -23.86 -6.57 -2.27
C SER A 63 -24.35 -5.62 -1.18
N SER A 64 -25.12 -6.10 -0.20
CA SER A 64 -25.76 -5.24 0.82
C SER A 64 -24.82 -4.80 1.93
N VAL A 65 -23.80 -5.61 2.24
CA VAL A 65 -22.85 -5.34 3.33
C VAL A 65 -21.50 -4.94 2.75
N PRO A 66 -20.84 -3.86 3.24
CA PRO A 66 -19.55 -3.42 2.74
C PRO A 66 -18.40 -4.28 3.31
N TRP A 67 -18.41 -5.58 3.01
CA TRP A 67 -17.46 -6.58 3.53
C TRP A 67 -16.00 -6.16 3.33
N LEU A 68 -15.68 -5.60 2.17
CA LEU A 68 -14.34 -5.12 1.87
C LEU A 68 -13.90 -4.00 2.81
N ASN A 69 -14.75 -3.00 3.04
CA ASN A 69 -14.41 -1.89 3.94
C ASN A 69 -14.27 -2.38 5.39
N ILE A 70 -15.13 -3.30 5.83
CA ILE A 70 -15.01 -3.93 7.16
C ILE A 70 -13.66 -4.66 7.30
N PHE A 71 -13.28 -5.44 6.28
CA PHE A 71 -12.02 -6.17 6.25
C PHE A 71 -10.81 -5.23 6.23
N ILE A 72 -10.84 -4.19 5.40
CA ILE A 72 -9.78 -3.18 5.32
C ILE A 72 -9.63 -2.49 6.68
N MET A 73 -10.72 -1.97 7.26
CA MET A 73 -10.67 -1.24 8.52
C MET A 73 -10.18 -2.11 9.68
N LYS A 74 -10.58 -3.39 9.71
CA LYS A 74 -10.10 -4.35 10.72
C LYS A 74 -8.59 -4.58 10.62
N ASN A 75 -8.04 -4.70 9.41
CA ASN A 75 -6.61 -4.94 9.20
C ASN A 75 -5.76 -3.67 9.22
N LEU A 76 -6.38 -2.51 8.93
CA LEU A 76 -5.73 -1.21 8.91
C LEU A 76 -5.41 -0.70 10.32
N ARG A 77 -6.34 -0.91 11.26
CA ARG A 77 -6.17 -0.57 12.67
C ARG A 77 -4.92 -1.25 13.23
N LEU A 78 -4.12 -0.50 13.97
CA LEU A 78 -2.90 -1.01 14.61
C LEU A 78 -3.27 -1.79 15.86
N TRP A 79 -3.15 -3.11 15.78
CA TRP A 79 -3.34 -3.99 16.90
C TRP A 79 -2.51 -5.25 16.71
N ASN A 80 -2.19 -5.94 17.80
CA ASN A 80 -1.42 -7.18 17.70
C ASN A 80 -2.14 -8.20 16.79
N GLY A 81 -1.42 -8.72 15.78
CA GLY A 81 -1.93 -9.65 14.78
C GLY A 81 -2.58 -9.02 13.53
N THR A 82 -2.68 -7.69 13.42
CA THR A 82 -3.13 -7.06 12.17
C THR A 82 -2.01 -6.94 11.16
N ILE A 83 -2.36 -6.93 9.86
CA ILE A 83 -1.38 -6.78 8.77
C ILE A 83 -0.64 -5.44 8.91
N SER A 84 -1.36 -4.35 9.21
CA SER A 84 -0.74 -3.05 9.43
C SER A 84 0.25 -3.07 10.58
N PHE A 85 0.00 -3.81 11.67
CA PHE A 85 0.93 -3.88 12.78
C PHE A 85 2.27 -4.52 12.39
N HIS A 86 2.24 -5.61 11.61
CA HIS A 86 3.47 -6.27 11.15
C HIS A 86 4.33 -5.34 10.28
N TYR A 87 3.73 -4.67 9.29
CA TYR A 87 4.44 -3.74 8.42
C TYR A 87 4.78 -2.43 9.12
N TRP A 88 3.98 -1.98 10.07
CA TRP A 88 4.34 -0.84 10.88
C TRP A 88 5.58 -1.14 11.71
N GLN A 89 5.62 -2.27 12.43
CA GLN A 89 6.73 -2.65 13.29
C GLN A 89 8.03 -2.86 12.49
N ARG A 90 7.95 -3.58 11.37
CA ARG A 90 9.06 -3.86 10.46
C ARG A 90 8.58 -3.73 9.00
N PRO A 91 8.67 -2.54 8.39
CA PRO A 91 8.10 -2.28 7.07
C PRO A 91 8.82 -3.04 5.95
N GLY A 92 10.08 -3.41 6.14
CA GLY A 92 10.88 -4.10 5.12
C GLY A 92 11.16 -3.26 3.87
N VAL A 93 10.72 -1.99 3.85
CA VAL A 93 11.02 -1.02 2.79
C VAL A 93 12.45 -0.53 2.94
N THR A 94 13.11 -0.24 1.81
CA THR A 94 14.43 0.37 1.81
C THR A 94 14.27 1.88 1.89
N ARG A 95 14.43 2.43 3.08
CA ARG A 95 14.51 3.87 3.28
C ARG A 95 15.93 4.34 3.06
N LEU A 96 16.10 5.36 2.22
CA LEU A 96 17.40 5.93 1.90
C LEU A 96 17.48 7.36 2.44
N THR A 97 18.61 7.67 3.05
CA THR A 97 19.00 9.00 3.49
C THR A 97 20.19 9.43 2.66
N LYS A 98 19.99 10.43 1.82
CA LYS A 98 21.01 11.00 0.95
C LYS A 98 21.42 12.35 1.51
N VAL A 99 22.72 12.54 1.72
CA VAL A 99 23.28 13.78 2.25
C VAL A 99 24.09 14.48 1.15
N TYR A 100 23.84 15.78 0.99
CA TYR A 100 24.54 16.65 0.05
C TYR A 100 25.15 17.80 0.85
N ILE A 101 26.48 17.93 0.81
CA ILE A 101 27.23 18.88 1.63
C ILE A 101 27.71 20.03 0.74
N PHE A 102 27.58 21.25 1.23
CA PHE A 102 28.11 22.42 0.53
C PHE A 102 29.59 22.63 0.87
N ASN A 103 30.47 22.29 -0.07
CA ASN A 103 31.91 22.50 0.04
C ASN A 103 32.28 23.96 -0.22
N VAL A 104 33.03 24.57 0.70
CA VAL A 104 33.50 25.95 0.57
C VAL A 104 34.81 25.98 -0.22
N THR A 105 34.81 26.63 -1.39
CA THR A 105 35.98 26.67 -2.29
C THR A 105 36.89 27.88 -2.08
N ASN A 106 36.37 28.98 -1.50
CA ASN A 106 37.12 30.21 -1.24
C ASN A 106 37.10 30.66 0.24
N PRO A 107 37.53 29.82 1.20
CA PRO A 107 37.48 30.18 2.62
C PRO A 107 38.26 31.46 2.93
N GLU A 108 39.47 31.62 2.40
CA GLU A 108 40.30 32.83 2.63
C GLU A 108 39.71 34.08 1.95
N GLY A 109 39.16 33.94 0.73
CA GLY A 109 38.47 35.04 0.04
C GLY A 109 37.23 35.48 0.81
N PHE A 110 36.46 34.54 1.35
CA PHE A 110 35.33 34.82 2.21
C PHE A 110 35.75 35.58 3.50
N LEU A 111 36.84 35.17 4.14
CA LEU A 111 37.40 35.90 5.30
C LEU A 111 37.89 37.30 4.93
N ALA A 112 38.28 37.53 3.68
CA ALA A 112 38.65 38.84 3.13
C ALA A 112 37.43 39.70 2.71
N GLY A 113 36.20 39.17 2.77
CA GLY A 113 34.96 39.89 2.47
C GLY A 113 34.27 39.50 1.16
N GLU A 114 34.78 38.51 0.42
CA GLU A 114 34.10 37.96 -0.75
C GLU A 114 32.84 37.16 -0.36
N LYS A 115 31.97 36.89 -1.33
CA LYS A 115 30.87 35.95 -1.15
C LYS A 115 31.42 34.52 -1.04
N PRO A 116 30.84 33.65 -0.20
CA PRO A 116 31.22 32.25 -0.15
C PRO A 116 30.79 31.57 -1.45
N LYS A 117 31.71 30.82 -2.05
CA LYS A 117 31.51 29.99 -3.23
C LYS A 117 31.36 28.55 -2.80
N LEU A 118 30.14 28.04 -2.93
CA LEU A 118 29.77 26.70 -2.53
C LEU A 118 29.71 25.79 -3.75
N VAL A 119 30.18 24.56 -3.57
CA VAL A 119 30.00 23.47 -4.54
C VAL A 119 29.30 22.33 -3.81
N GLU A 120 28.17 21.88 -4.34
CA GLU A 120 27.50 20.70 -3.80
C GLU A 120 28.35 19.45 -4.00
N VAL A 121 28.51 18.67 -2.94
CA VAL A 121 29.20 17.38 -2.96
C VAL A 121 28.26 16.32 -2.39
N GLY A 122 27.90 15.34 -3.22
CA GLY A 122 27.00 14.26 -2.85
C GLY A 122 26.45 13.52 -4.08
N PRO A 123 25.54 12.57 -3.86
CA PRO A 123 25.02 12.17 -2.57
C PRO A 123 25.99 11.28 -1.77
N PHE A 124 25.95 11.39 -0.44
CA PHE A 124 26.39 10.36 0.48
C PHE A 124 25.17 9.59 0.96
N VAL A 125 25.04 8.33 0.54
CA VAL A 125 23.81 7.54 0.69
C VAL A 125 23.95 6.56 1.83
N TYR A 126 22.96 6.57 2.70
CA TYR A 126 22.82 5.66 3.83
C TYR A 126 21.48 4.92 3.71
N ARG A 127 21.53 3.59 3.79
CA ARG A 127 20.35 2.75 3.95
C ARG A 127 19.96 2.73 5.42
N GLU A 128 18.70 2.98 5.71
CA GLU A 128 18.16 2.94 7.06
C GLU A 128 17.37 1.65 7.30
N ASP A 129 17.91 0.78 8.15
CA ASP A 129 17.19 -0.37 8.66
C ASP A 129 16.42 0.05 9.92
N MET A 130 15.10 0.15 9.80
CA MET A 130 14.23 0.66 10.86
C MET A 130 13.30 -0.40 11.44
N GLU A 131 13.21 -0.42 12.76
CA GLU A 131 12.35 -1.31 13.54
C GLU A 131 11.73 -0.55 14.71
N LYS A 132 10.45 -0.81 15.01
CA LYS A 132 9.82 -0.34 16.25
C LYS A 132 10.04 -1.39 17.34
N VAL A 133 10.61 -0.97 18.46
CA VAL A 133 10.94 -1.81 19.62
C VAL A 133 10.21 -1.31 20.87
N ASN A 134 10.23 -2.09 21.95
CA ASN A 134 9.60 -1.74 23.23
C ASN A 134 8.12 -1.35 23.09
N ILE A 135 7.40 -2.10 22.25
CA ILE A 135 6.02 -1.79 21.89
C ILE A 135 5.08 -2.20 23.03
N LYS A 136 4.21 -1.27 23.43
CA LYS A 136 3.18 -1.50 24.45
C LYS A 136 1.86 -0.87 24.01
N PHE A 137 0.80 -1.69 23.93
CA PHE A 137 -0.57 -1.21 23.75
C PHE A 137 -1.19 -0.83 25.09
N HIS A 138 -2.08 0.15 25.06
CA HIS A 138 -2.77 0.68 26.24
C HIS A 138 -4.29 0.56 26.11
N ASP A 139 -4.98 0.61 27.25
CA ASP A 139 -6.45 0.47 27.33
C ASP A 139 -7.19 1.63 26.65
N ASN A 140 -6.55 2.80 26.50
CA ASN A 140 -7.08 3.93 25.73
C ASN A 140 -6.90 3.77 24.20
N TYR A 141 -6.53 2.57 23.74
CA TYR A 141 -6.29 2.24 22.33
C TYR A 141 -5.16 3.05 21.67
N THR A 142 -4.16 3.46 22.46
CA THR A 142 -2.90 4.00 21.94
C THR A 142 -1.80 2.95 22.00
N VAL A 143 -0.71 3.18 21.28
CA VAL A 143 0.48 2.31 21.31
C VAL A 143 1.73 3.15 21.54
N THR A 144 2.52 2.78 22.55
CA THR A 144 3.85 3.36 22.82
C THR A 144 4.93 2.48 22.24
N TYR A 145 5.97 3.09 21.70
CA TYR A 145 7.10 2.40 21.09
C TYR A 145 8.35 3.27 21.05
N GLN A 146 9.49 2.66 20.78
CA GLN A 146 10.75 3.34 20.48
C GLN A 146 11.23 2.96 19.08
N HIS A 147 11.97 3.86 18.46
CA HIS A 147 12.61 3.61 17.18
C HIS A 147 13.99 3.00 17.37
N LYS A 148 14.26 1.92 16.63
CA LYS A 148 15.60 1.43 16.39
C LYS A 148 15.92 1.67 14.92
N LYS A 149 16.86 2.58 14.65
CA LYS A 149 17.28 2.98 13.29
C LYS A 149 18.77 2.67 13.15
N ILE A 150 19.14 1.84 12.18
CA ILE A 150 20.55 1.54 11.87
C ILE A 150 20.86 2.13 10.51
N LEU A 151 21.80 3.07 10.46
CA LEU A 151 22.23 3.70 9.21
C LEU A 151 23.49 2.99 8.68
N GLN A 152 23.41 2.47 7.46
CA GLN A 152 24.50 1.76 6.78
C GLN A 152 24.86 2.51 5.51
N PHE A 153 26.12 2.90 5.38
CA PHE A 153 26.62 3.58 4.18
C PHE A 153 26.54 2.65 2.95
N VAL A 154 26.15 3.20 1.80
CA VAL A 154 25.96 2.48 0.53
C VAL A 154 26.94 3.03 -0.51
N PRO A 155 28.16 2.46 -0.62
CA PRO A 155 29.21 2.98 -1.51
C PRO A 155 28.79 3.06 -2.98
N GLU A 156 28.01 2.10 -3.46
CA GLU A 156 27.60 2.00 -4.87
C GLU A 156 26.64 3.11 -5.33
N LEU A 157 25.98 3.79 -4.39
CA LEU A 157 25.11 4.93 -4.67
C LEU A 157 25.72 6.26 -4.20
N SER A 158 26.96 6.24 -3.69
CA SER A 158 27.59 7.38 -3.03
C SER A 158 28.84 7.87 -3.74
N VAL A 159 29.17 9.13 -3.52
CA VAL A 159 30.51 9.68 -3.77
C VAL A 159 31.53 9.05 -2.78
N ASP A 160 32.82 9.14 -3.09
CA ASP A 160 33.90 8.64 -2.21
C ASP A 160 33.75 9.19 -0.78
N LYS A 161 33.55 8.27 0.17
CA LYS A 161 33.39 8.55 1.60
C LYS A 161 34.59 9.30 2.19
N ASN A 162 35.79 9.07 1.65
CA ASN A 162 37.03 9.65 2.17
C ASN A 162 37.32 11.05 1.62
N LEU A 163 36.46 11.56 0.72
CA LEU A 163 36.58 12.90 0.19
C LEU A 163 36.50 13.91 1.34
N ARG A 164 37.54 14.73 1.47
CA ARG A 164 37.57 15.81 2.46
C ARG A 164 36.89 17.04 1.90
N ILE A 165 35.96 17.58 2.68
CA ILE A 165 35.12 18.71 2.35
C ILE A 165 35.44 19.84 3.34
N THR A 166 35.63 21.04 2.81
CA THR A 166 35.86 22.23 3.63
C THR A 166 34.50 22.79 4.05
N THR A 167 34.24 22.79 5.36
CA THR A 167 32.97 23.27 5.93
C THR A 167 33.22 24.27 7.05
N PRO A 168 32.21 25.08 7.40
CA PRO A 168 32.31 25.99 8.54
C PRO A 168 32.50 25.22 9.84
N ASN A 169 33.33 25.74 10.73
CA ASN A 169 33.52 25.20 12.08
C ASN A 169 32.30 25.56 12.94
N ILE A 170 31.28 24.69 12.90
CA ILE A 170 29.96 24.93 13.52
C ILE A 170 30.08 25.25 15.03
N PRO A 171 30.84 24.48 15.86
CA PRO A 171 31.01 24.82 17.27
C PRO A 171 31.61 26.21 17.51
N LEU A 172 32.68 26.56 16.78
CA LEU A 172 33.33 27.87 16.91
C LEU A 172 32.38 29.00 16.51
N LEU A 173 31.71 28.87 15.38
CA LEU A 173 30.81 29.90 14.86
C LEU A 173 29.57 30.06 15.74
N THR A 174 29.10 28.98 16.35
CA THR A 174 28.01 28.99 17.34
C THR A 174 28.40 29.82 18.57
N ILE A 175 29.54 29.50 19.20
CA ILE A 175 30.02 30.22 20.39
C ILE A 175 30.32 31.68 20.07
N SER A 176 30.91 31.94 18.90
CA SER A 176 31.16 33.30 18.41
C SER A 176 29.85 34.10 18.29
N THR A 177 28.85 33.56 17.61
CA THR A 177 27.57 34.23 17.41
C THR A 177 26.88 34.50 18.74
N GLN A 178 26.88 33.52 19.65
CA GLN A 178 26.31 33.68 20.99
C GLN A 178 27.08 34.70 21.85
N SER A 179 28.39 34.88 21.62
CA SER A 179 29.22 35.81 22.41
C SER A 179 28.75 37.27 22.33
N LYS A 180 28.01 37.65 21.28
CA LYS A 180 27.38 38.97 21.12
C LYS A 180 26.38 39.29 22.24
N TYR A 181 25.75 38.27 22.81
CA TYR A 181 24.77 38.39 23.89
C TYR A 181 25.41 38.25 25.29
N LEU A 182 26.73 38.02 25.36
CA LEU A 182 27.48 37.92 26.62
C LEU A 182 28.11 39.26 27.00
N SER A 183 28.47 39.41 28.28
CA SER A 183 29.20 40.59 28.74
C SER A 183 30.57 40.70 28.05
N PHE A 184 31.03 41.94 27.86
CA PHE A 184 32.28 42.23 27.14
C PHE A 184 33.47 41.40 27.65
N PHE A 185 33.63 41.29 28.97
CA PHE A 185 34.73 40.52 29.58
C PHE A 185 34.65 39.02 29.25
N VAL A 186 33.45 38.44 29.27
CA VAL A 186 33.26 37.02 28.92
C VAL A 186 33.57 36.80 27.44
N ALA A 187 33.04 37.65 26.56
CA ALA A 187 33.30 37.57 25.12
C ALA A 187 34.80 37.71 24.80
N LYS A 188 35.52 38.62 25.49
CA LYS A 188 36.97 38.76 25.33
C LYS A 188 37.75 37.55 25.83
N THR A 189 37.36 36.95 26.97
CA THR A 189 37.98 35.71 27.46
C THR A 189 37.82 34.58 26.45
N ILE A 190 36.61 34.42 25.89
CA ILE A 190 36.35 33.45 24.81
C ILE A 190 37.29 33.73 23.62
N SER A 191 37.40 35.00 23.20
CA SER A 191 38.30 35.38 22.11
C SER A 191 39.75 35.01 22.36
N VAL A 192 40.27 35.25 23.57
CA VAL A 192 41.65 34.91 23.93
C VAL A 192 41.87 33.41 23.88
N ILE A 193 40.94 32.62 24.43
CA ILE A 193 41.01 31.15 24.41
C ILE A 193 41.01 30.64 22.96
N LEU A 194 40.04 31.05 22.14
CA LEU A 194 39.92 30.61 20.75
C LEU A 194 41.16 30.98 19.91
N THR A 195 41.75 32.15 20.17
CA THR A 195 42.95 32.60 19.46
C THR A 195 44.19 31.82 19.92
N ALA A 196 44.34 31.61 21.24
CA ALA A 196 45.47 30.87 21.81
C ALA A 196 45.50 29.41 21.36
N THR A 197 44.33 28.77 21.21
CA THR A 197 44.19 27.39 20.72
C THR A 197 44.21 27.29 19.19
N LYS A 198 44.37 28.42 18.47
CA LYS A 198 44.49 28.50 17.00
C LYS A 198 43.31 27.86 16.25
N TYR A 199 42.10 27.99 16.79
CA TYR A 199 40.92 27.53 16.07
C TYR A 199 40.71 28.31 14.78
N LYS A 200 40.39 27.58 13.71
CA LYS A 200 40.06 28.16 12.41
C LYS A 200 38.54 28.19 12.19
N PRO A 201 38.01 29.23 11.50
CA PRO A 201 36.58 29.30 11.17
C PRO A 201 36.11 28.26 10.15
N PHE A 202 37.03 27.69 9.38
CA PHE A 202 36.78 26.60 8.44
C PHE A 202 37.64 25.40 8.80
N ILE A 203 37.08 24.21 8.64
CA ILE A 203 37.72 22.92 8.90
C ILE A 203 37.49 21.99 7.72
N SER A 204 38.40 21.05 7.54
CA SER A 204 38.32 20.05 6.47
C SER A 204 37.98 18.70 7.09
N LEU A 205 36.80 18.16 6.77
CA LEU A 205 36.26 16.92 7.34
C LEU A 205 35.75 16.01 6.23
N THR A 206 35.69 14.71 6.49
CA THR A 206 34.93 13.76 5.66
C THR A 206 33.42 13.92 5.90
N ALA A 207 32.60 13.41 4.98
CA ALA A 207 31.15 13.41 5.15
C ALA A 207 30.71 12.65 6.41
N ASP A 208 31.37 11.52 6.70
CA ASP A 208 31.06 10.68 7.87
C ASP A 208 31.33 11.41 9.19
N GLU A 209 32.48 12.09 9.27
CA GLU A 209 32.86 12.90 10.43
C GLU A 209 31.83 14.02 10.67
N LEU A 210 31.44 14.76 9.62
CA LEU A 210 30.47 15.85 9.73
C LEU A 210 29.07 15.37 10.14
N VAL A 211 28.62 14.25 9.55
CA VAL A 211 27.26 13.74 9.74
C VAL A 211 27.12 12.97 11.05
N PHE A 212 28.04 12.06 11.38
CA PHE A 212 27.89 11.12 12.49
C PHE A 212 28.82 11.37 13.69
N GLY A 213 29.78 12.29 13.58
CA GLY A 213 30.60 12.64 14.72
C GLY A 213 32.07 12.84 14.41
N TYR A 214 32.61 13.96 14.88
CA TYR A 214 34.04 14.14 15.13
C TYR A 214 34.26 14.71 16.53
N ASP A 215 35.46 14.49 17.06
CA ASP A 215 35.85 15.01 18.36
C ASP A 215 36.21 16.50 18.22
N ASP A 216 35.47 17.35 18.94
CA ASP A 216 35.74 18.79 19.02
C ASP A 216 35.85 19.22 20.48
N THR A 217 36.90 19.98 20.81
CA THR A 217 37.15 20.36 22.20
C THR A 217 36.18 21.42 22.73
N LEU A 218 35.57 22.24 21.87
CA LEU A 218 34.55 23.21 22.31
C LEU A 218 33.27 22.48 22.68
N VAL A 219 32.89 21.46 21.90
CA VAL A 219 31.73 20.61 22.22
C VAL A 219 31.95 19.81 23.50
N SER A 220 33.12 19.21 23.70
CA SER A 220 33.40 18.44 24.92
C SER A 220 33.41 19.33 26.18
N LEU A 221 33.92 20.56 26.07
CA LEU A 221 33.82 21.56 27.13
C LEU A 221 32.37 21.97 27.39
N ALA A 222 31.60 22.25 26.34
CA ALA A 222 30.18 22.57 26.47
C ALA A 222 29.40 21.43 27.14
N HIS A 223 29.66 20.17 26.73
CA HIS A 223 29.05 19.00 27.34
C HIS A 223 29.30 18.94 28.86
N ARG A 224 30.53 19.22 29.29
CA ARG A 224 30.93 19.18 30.71
C ARG A 224 30.35 20.32 31.54
N PHE A 225 30.32 21.54 31.00
CA PHE A 225 30.02 22.75 31.78
C PHE A 225 28.61 23.31 31.57
N TYR A 226 27.90 22.95 30.49
CA TYR A 226 26.56 23.47 30.25
C TYR A 226 25.51 22.76 31.14
N PRO A 227 24.45 23.50 31.54
CA PRO A 227 23.34 22.92 32.29
C PRO A 227 22.63 21.85 31.45
N ARG A 228 21.95 20.90 32.12
CA ARG A 228 21.34 19.72 31.47
C ARG A 228 20.44 20.07 30.27
N ASN A 229 19.69 21.17 30.34
CA ASN A 229 18.77 21.61 29.29
C ASN A 229 19.45 22.22 28.05
N ARG A 230 20.73 22.58 28.12
CA ARG A 230 21.51 23.10 26.98
C ARG A 230 22.75 22.26 26.68
N ARG A 231 22.86 21.09 27.30
CA ARG A 231 24.03 20.24 27.18
C ARG A 231 24.01 19.52 25.82
N PRO A 232 24.97 19.80 24.91
CA PRO A 232 25.08 19.07 23.65
C PRO A 232 25.55 17.62 23.88
N MET A 233 25.58 16.82 22.83
CA MET A 233 26.23 15.50 22.84
C MET A 233 27.75 15.62 23.07
N GLU A 234 28.43 14.52 23.40
CA GLU A 234 29.89 14.52 23.65
C GLU A 234 30.72 14.83 22.40
N LYS A 235 30.22 14.45 21.22
CA LYS A 235 30.85 14.67 19.92
C LYS A 235 30.03 15.64 19.06
N MET A 236 30.70 16.31 18.12
CA MET A 236 30.04 17.17 17.14
C MET A 236 29.59 16.37 15.93
N GLY A 237 28.32 16.41 15.57
CA GLY A 237 27.80 15.79 14.35
C GLY A 237 26.35 16.18 14.10
N LEU A 238 25.96 16.28 12.83
CA LEU A 238 24.66 16.83 12.44
C LEU A 238 23.49 15.87 12.66
N LEU A 239 23.73 14.55 12.54
CA LEU A 239 22.74 13.49 12.73
C LEU A 239 23.10 12.59 13.93
N ASN A 240 23.77 13.18 14.93
CA ASN A 240 24.18 12.46 16.14
C ASN A 240 22.97 11.88 16.88
N GLY A 241 23.12 10.64 17.36
CA GLY A 241 22.07 9.95 18.10
C GLY A 241 20.92 9.41 17.24
N ARG A 242 21.03 9.43 15.90
CA ARG A 242 20.08 8.73 15.01
C ARG A 242 20.39 7.24 14.83
N ASN A 243 21.59 6.79 15.17
CA ASN A 243 22.02 5.40 15.00
C ASN A 243 21.84 4.59 16.28
N GLY A 244 21.16 3.46 16.18
CA GLY A 244 20.82 2.56 17.28
C GLY A 244 19.37 2.71 17.76
N THR A 245 19.14 2.36 19.01
CA THR A 245 17.84 2.57 19.67
C THR A 245 17.75 4.00 20.18
N LEU A 246 16.78 4.75 19.69
CA LEU A 246 16.51 6.10 20.15
C LEU A 246 16.04 6.07 21.60
N THR A 247 16.50 7.04 22.39
CA THR A 247 16.09 7.18 23.80
C THR A 247 14.64 7.64 23.93
N GLU A 248 14.12 8.29 22.91
CA GLU A 248 12.77 8.83 22.86
C GLU A 248 11.74 7.73 22.64
N TYR A 249 10.59 7.87 23.31
CA TYR A 249 9.44 7.01 23.10
C TYR A 249 8.26 7.86 22.63
N ALA A 250 7.54 7.33 21.64
CA ALA A 250 6.37 7.95 21.07
C ALA A 250 5.14 7.12 21.38
N THR A 251 4.04 7.78 21.69
CA THR A 251 2.71 7.19 21.81
C THR A 251 1.87 7.67 20.65
N MET A 252 1.25 6.77 19.90
CA MET A 252 0.44 7.10 18.72
C MET A 252 -0.97 6.51 18.80
N HIS A 253 -1.90 7.14 18.08
CA HIS A 253 -3.27 6.65 17.91
C HIS A 253 -3.33 5.48 16.91
N THR A 254 -4.00 4.39 17.32
CA THR A 254 -4.05 3.13 16.57
C THR A 254 -5.12 3.06 15.48
N GLY A 255 -6.08 4.00 15.48
CA GLY A 255 -7.25 3.96 14.59
C GLY A 255 -8.47 3.23 15.18
N HIS A 256 -8.39 2.74 16.43
CA HIS A 256 -9.48 1.99 17.06
C HIS A 256 -10.66 2.89 17.45
N THR A 257 -10.37 4.08 18.00
CA THR A 257 -11.37 5.09 18.41
C THR A 257 -11.92 5.91 17.24
N GLY A 258 -11.23 5.90 16.09
CA GLY A 258 -11.56 6.71 14.93
C GLY A 258 -10.37 6.80 13.97
N MET A 259 -10.62 7.16 12.71
CA MET A 259 -9.56 7.33 11.70
C MET A 259 -9.10 8.79 11.54
N ASP A 260 -9.71 9.72 12.28
CA ASP A 260 -9.42 11.15 12.27
C ASP A 260 -8.02 11.50 12.78
N LYS A 261 -7.50 10.72 13.73
CA LYS A 261 -6.15 10.83 14.29
C LYS A 261 -5.27 9.63 13.99
N PHE A 262 -5.68 8.74 13.08
CA PHE A 262 -4.92 7.54 12.78
C PHE A 262 -3.49 7.89 12.33
N GLY A 263 -2.49 7.28 12.98
CA GLY A 263 -1.09 7.56 12.66
C GLY A 263 -0.49 8.77 13.38
N TYR A 264 -1.30 9.60 14.05
CA TYR A 264 -0.81 10.79 14.76
C TYR A 264 -0.31 10.48 16.16
N PHE A 265 0.64 11.29 16.63
CA PHE A 265 1.12 11.24 18.00
C PHE A 265 0.05 11.69 19.00
N ASP A 266 -0.08 10.90 20.07
CA ASP A 266 -0.80 11.24 21.29
C ASP A 266 0.16 11.89 22.31
N LYS A 267 1.37 11.33 22.44
CA LYS A 267 2.43 11.84 23.33
C LYS A 267 3.82 11.61 22.77
N LEU A 268 4.73 12.52 23.06
CA LEU A 268 6.18 12.39 22.82
C LEU A 268 6.91 12.52 24.16
N ASN A 269 7.66 11.49 24.56
CA ASN A 269 8.36 11.46 25.85
C ASN A 269 7.45 11.77 27.05
N GLY A 270 6.19 11.36 26.97
CA GLY A 270 5.17 11.59 28.01
C GLY A 270 4.47 12.95 27.94
N LEU A 271 4.91 13.87 27.08
CA LEU A 271 4.30 15.18 26.86
C LEU A 271 3.28 15.14 25.72
N ASP A 272 2.22 15.91 25.86
CA ASP A 272 1.15 16.11 24.86
C ASP A 272 1.35 17.37 24.00
N HIS A 273 2.52 18.02 24.12
CA HIS A 273 2.91 19.23 23.41
C HIS A 273 4.44 19.26 23.21
N LEU A 274 4.90 20.05 22.26
CA LEU A 274 6.32 20.36 22.08
C LEU A 274 6.75 21.35 23.15
N PRO A 275 7.76 21.03 23.98
CA PRO A 275 8.19 21.89 25.08
C PRO A 275 8.96 23.14 24.64
N HIS A 276 9.31 23.23 23.34
CA HIS A 276 10.16 24.29 22.79
C HIS A 276 9.38 25.52 22.31
N TRP A 277 8.06 25.39 22.12
CA TRP A 277 7.22 26.41 21.50
C TRP A 277 6.12 26.83 22.45
N ASP A 278 5.86 28.13 22.49
CA ASP A 278 4.81 28.73 23.32
C ASP A 278 3.52 28.87 22.51
N GLY A 279 2.40 28.46 23.11
CA GLY A 279 1.06 28.66 22.53
C GLY A 279 0.69 27.71 21.37
N GLU A 280 -0.61 27.65 21.09
CA GLU A 280 -1.15 26.98 19.91
C GLU A 280 -1.07 27.91 18.69
N PRO A 281 -0.91 27.39 17.45
CA PRO A 281 -0.78 25.97 17.11
C PRO A 281 0.66 25.42 17.16
N CYS A 282 1.67 26.23 17.46
CA CYS A 282 3.09 25.86 17.32
C CYS A 282 3.57 24.75 18.27
N ARG A 283 2.98 24.65 19.46
CA ARG A 283 3.29 23.60 20.43
C ARG A 283 2.59 22.27 20.14
N SER A 284 1.72 22.19 19.13
CA SER A 284 0.98 20.98 18.81
C SER A 284 1.88 19.86 18.33
N ILE A 285 1.58 18.63 18.77
CA ILE A 285 2.21 17.38 18.31
C ILE A 285 1.29 16.54 17.41
N GLN A 286 0.14 17.08 16.99
CA GLN A 286 -0.84 16.39 16.14
C GLN A 286 -0.29 16.18 14.73
N ALA A 287 0.59 15.19 14.58
CA ALA A 287 1.29 14.88 13.35
C ALA A 287 1.68 13.41 13.30
N SER A 288 1.96 12.93 12.08
CA SER A 288 2.46 11.60 11.81
C SER A 288 3.99 11.56 11.78
N GLU A 289 4.56 10.42 12.16
CA GLU A 289 5.96 10.08 11.89
C GLU A 289 6.25 9.82 10.40
N GLY A 290 5.21 9.79 9.55
CA GLY A 290 5.31 9.54 8.11
C GLY A 290 4.94 8.13 7.67
N SER A 291 4.65 7.19 8.60
CA SER A 291 4.23 5.82 8.26
C SER A 291 2.75 5.70 7.91
N PHE A 292 1.89 6.44 8.62
CA PHE A 292 0.43 6.43 8.44
C PHE A 292 -0.15 7.81 8.60
N PHE A 293 -1.22 8.08 7.88
CA PHE A 293 -1.95 9.33 7.92
C PHE A 293 -3.44 9.06 8.08
N PRO A 294 -4.21 10.00 8.63
CA PRO A 294 -5.66 9.94 8.58
C PRO A 294 -6.14 9.79 7.12
N PRO A 295 -6.90 8.74 6.76
CA PRO A 295 -7.36 8.53 5.39
C PRO A 295 -8.26 9.69 4.92
N ARG A 296 -7.95 10.26 3.76
CA ARG A 296 -8.69 11.39 3.20
C ARG A 296 -10.11 11.02 2.79
N ASP A 297 -10.33 9.79 2.29
CA ASP A 297 -11.68 9.29 1.96
C ASP A 297 -12.65 9.33 3.16
N ILE A 298 -12.12 9.22 4.38
CA ILE A 298 -12.90 9.25 5.62
C ILE A 298 -12.94 10.67 6.21
N THR A 299 -11.78 11.32 6.30
CA THR A 299 -11.64 12.58 7.02
C THR A 299 -12.02 13.81 6.21
N GLN A 300 -11.96 13.72 4.87
CA GLN A 300 -12.18 14.83 3.94
C GLN A 300 -11.27 16.05 4.23
N LYS A 301 -10.10 15.81 4.84
CA LYS A 301 -9.10 16.83 5.14
C LYS A 301 -8.03 16.86 4.06
N ASP A 302 -7.80 18.04 3.50
CA ASP A 302 -6.76 18.28 2.48
C ASP A 302 -5.38 18.57 3.09
N THR A 303 -5.27 18.64 4.41
CA THR A 303 -4.00 18.87 5.11
C THR A 303 -3.73 17.76 6.12
N VAL A 304 -2.54 17.19 6.03
CA VAL A 304 -1.99 16.27 7.01
C VAL A 304 -0.67 16.82 7.55
N TYR A 305 -0.24 16.37 8.72
CA TYR A 305 0.96 16.91 9.37
C TYR A 305 2.00 15.82 9.54
N ILE A 306 3.27 16.18 9.34
CA ILE A 306 4.42 15.32 9.65
C ILE A 306 5.26 15.91 10.77
N TYR A 307 5.92 15.05 11.54
CA TYR A 307 6.87 15.43 12.56
C TYR A 307 8.01 14.41 12.61
N ASP A 308 9.22 14.93 12.65
CA ASP A 308 10.43 14.22 13.08
C ASP A 308 11.15 15.15 14.07
N LYS A 309 11.93 14.57 14.98
CA LYS A 309 12.68 15.31 16.00
C LYS A 309 13.53 16.42 15.37
N ASP A 310 14.14 16.15 14.22
CA ASP A 310 15.09 17.07 13.59
C ASP A 310 14.40 18.26 12.92
N LEU A 311 13.09 18.16 12.65
CA LEU A 311 12.28 19.26 12.13
C LEU A 311 11.89 20.27 13.21
N CYS A 312 12.01 19.90 14.49
CA CYS A 312 11.69 20.73 15.66
C CYS A 312 10.23 21.23 15.77
N ARG A 313 9.38 21.02 14.77
CA ARG A 313 7.96 21.37 14.74
C ARG A 313 7.17 20.47 13.81
N THR A 314 5.85 20.52 13.91
CA THR A 314 4.97 19.89 12.92
C THR A 314 5.00 20.67 11.61
N LEU A 315 5.05 19.95 10.49
CA LEU A 315 5.03 20.52 9.14
C LEU A 315 3.74 20.14 8.41
N PRO A 316 3.00 21.12 7.86
CA PRO A 316 1.78 20.87 7.10
C PRO A 316 2.11 20.39 5.68
N LEU A 317 1.52 19.26 5.30
CA LEU A 317 1.49 18.76 3.94
C LEU A 317 0.08 18.97 3.36
N VAL A 318 0.01 19.64 2.21
CA VAL A 318 -1.23 20.06 1.55
C VAL A 318 -1.46 19.22 0.30
N TYR A 319 -2.67 18.70 0.14
CA TYR A 319 -3.15 18.00 -1.04
C TYR A 319 -3.05 18.90 -2.27
N ARG A 320 -2.53 18.36 -3.38
CA ARG A 320 -2.40 19.06 -4.65
C ARG A 320 -3.29 18.46 -5.72
N GLU A 321 -3.08 17.19 -6.02
CA GLU A 321 -3.74 16.52 -7.14
C GLU A 321 -3.72 14.99 -6.98
N PRO A 322 -4.64 14.26 -7.64
CA PRO A 322 -4.57 12.81 -7.69
C PRO A 322 -3.48 12.38 -8.67
N VAL A 323 -2.72 11.35 -8.29
CA VAL A 323 -1.64 10.75 -9.08
C VAL A 323 -1.76 9.23 -9.09
N GLU A 324 -1.04 8.58 -9.99
CA GLU A 324 -0.95 7.12 -10.03
C GLU A 324 0.49 6.66 -9.81
N LYS A 325 0.67 5.63 -8.98
CA LYS A 325 1.96 4.99 -8.75
C LYS A 325 1.79 3.48 -8.85
N ASP A 326 2.49 2.87 -9.81
CA ASP A 326 2.49 1.43 -10.06
C ASP A 326 1.08 0.82 -10.21
N GLY A 327 0.16 1.52 -10.89
CA GLY A 327 -1.23 1.08 -11.07
C GLY A 327 -2.15 1.32 -9.86
N ILE A 328 -1.67 2.02 -8.82
CA ILE A 328 -2.43 2.35 -7.61
C ILE A 328 -2.65 3.87 -7.56
N SER A 329 -3.91 4.29 -7.40
CA SER A 329 -4.24 5.70 -7.19
C SER A 329 -3.75 6.19 -5.82
N ALA A 330 -3.14 7.36 -5.81
CA ALA A 330 -2.66 8.07 -4.63
C ALA A 330 -2.91 9.58 -4.76
N ASP A 331 -2.94 10.27 -3.64
CA ASP A 331 -3.04 11.72 -3.57
C ASP A 331 -1.65 12.31 -3.37
N LEU A 332 -1.27 13.29 -4.19
CA LEU A 332 -0.02 14.03 -4.05
C LEU A 332 -0.18 15.11 -2.97
N TYR A 333 0.65 15.03 -1.95
CA TYR A 333 0.81 16.04 -0.91
C TYR A 333 2.18 16.69 -1.01
N THR A 334 2.27 18.00 -0.86
CA THR A 334 3.54 18.73 -0.76
C THR A 334 3.58 19.57 0.49
N LEU A 335 4.77 19.96 0.93
CA LEU A 335 4.91 20.98 1.98
C LEU A 335 4.12 22.24 1.60
N ALA A 336 3.44 22.85 2.59
CA ALA A 336 2.76 24.13 2.40
C ALA A 336 3.79 25.23 2.09
N GLU A 337 3.47 26.14 1.18
CA GLU A 337 4.39 27.21 0.74
C GLU A 337 4.69 28.20 1.86
N ASP A 338 3.75 28.37 2.78
CA ASP A 338 3.87 29.21 3.97
C ASP A 338 4.46 28.47 5.18
N ALA A 339 4.85 27.19 5.04
CA ALA A 339 5.42 26.40 6.13
C ALA A 339 6.67 27.07 6.72
N TYR A 340 7.53 27.64 5.85
CA TYR A 340 8.67 28.48 6.23
C TYR A 340 8.48 29.94 5.79
N GLY A 341 7.26 30.31 5.39
CA GLY A 341 6.95 31.62 4.82
C GLY A 341 6.89 32.74 5.86
N PRO A 342 6.33 33.91 5.50
CA PRO A 342 6.25 35.02 6.41
C PRO A 342 5.31 34.69 7.59
N PRO A 343 5.40 35.44 8.70
CA PRO A 343 4.57 35.19 9.86
C PRO A 343 3.08 35.34 9.50
N ASN A 344 2.29 34.32 9.84
CA ASN A 344 0.86 34.24 9.70
C ASN A 344 0.24 33.70 11.01
N GLU A 345 -1.08 33.58 11.07
CA GLU A 345 -1.78 33.11 12.27
C GLU A 345 -1.30 31.72 12.74
N ASN A 346 -0.83 30.87 11.82
CA ASN A 346 -0.45 29.49 12.08
C ASN A 346 1.04 29.27 12.37
N ASN A 347 1.93 30.20 11.99
CA ASN A 347 3.38 30.03 12.14
C ASN A 347 4.06 31.14 12.97
N SER A 348 3.34 32.23 13.30
CA SER A 348 3.91 33.38 14.02
C SER A 348 4.42 33.05 15.42
N CYS A 349 3.88 32.02 16.08
CA CYS A 349 4.36 31.55 17.38
C CYS A 349 5.72 30.83 17.33
N PHE A 350 6.23 30.49 16.14
CA PHE A 350 7.59 29.99 15.98
C PHE A 350 8.63 31.12 15.99
N ASP A 351 8.19 32.38 15.92
CA ASP A 351 9.04 33.54 15.94
C ASP A 351 9.21 34.11 17.35
N HIS A 352 10.41 34.03 17.90
CA HIS A 352 10.77 34.77 19.11
C HIS A 352 11.56 36.03 18.78
N SER A 353 11.36 37.10 19.58
CA SER A 353 12.04 38.39 19.43
C SER A 353 13.57 38.32 19.53
N HIS A 354 14.10 37.25 20.13
CA HIS A 354 15.53 37.01 20.29
C HIS A 354 16.21 36.53 19.01
N TYR A 355 15.45 36.15 17.98
CA TYR A 355 15.97 35.54 16.78
C TYR A 355 15.66 36.37 15.53
N LYS A 356 16.64 36.44 14.63
CA LYS A 356 16.47 37.12 13.35
C LYS A 356 15.58 36.30 12.42
N LYS A 357 14.57 36.94 11.86
CA LYS A 357 13.62 36.30 10.95
C LYS A 357 14.17 36.30 9.52
N TYR A 358 13.96 35.19 8.82
CA TYR A 358 14.31 35.02 7.42
C TYR A 358 13.15 34.34 6.71
N TYR A 359 12.63 34.96 5.66
CA TYR A 359 11.57 34.35 4.85
C TYR A 359 12.12 33.08 4.16
N GLY A 360 11.41 31.97 4.29
CA GLY A 360 11.78 30.66 3.74
C GLY A 360 12.60 29.79 4.70
N LEU A 361 12.93 30.31 5.89
CA LEU A 361 13.76 29.63 6.89
C LEU A 361 13.04 29.55 8.24
N GLN A 362 13.17 28.42 8.91
CA GLN A 362 12.68 28.22 10.27
C GLN A 362 13.85 28.09 11.24
N ASN A 363 13.82 28.87 12.32
CA ASN A 363 14.79 28.73 13.41
C ASN A 363 14.50 27.45 14.21
N ILE A 364 15.51 26.60 14.44
CA ILE A 364 15.40 25.39 15.27
C ILE A 364 16.37 25.39 16.47
N SER A 365 16.95 26.54 16.80
CA SER A 365 17.86 26.74 17.94
C SER A 365 17.32 26.20 19.27
N PRO A 366 16.01 26.33 19.61
CA PRO A 366 15.46 25.75 20.84
C PRO A 366 15.63 24.23 20.95
N CYS A 367 15.56 23.51 19.82
CA CYS A 367 15.78 22.05 19.78
C CYS A 367 17.26 21.67 19.64
N GLN A 368 18.11 22.60 19.20
CA GLN A 368 19.53 22.38 18.92
C GLN A 368 20.45 22.96 20.02
N TYR A 369 20.07 22.78 21.29
CA TYR A 369 20.85 23.22 22.47
C TYR A 369 21.20 24.71 22.48
N GLY A 370 20.46 25.54 21.73
CA GLY A 370 20.70 26.97 21.56
C GLY A 370 21.66 27.34 20.41
N ALA A 371 22.18 26.37 19.65
CA ALA A 371 22.96 26.65 18.46
C ALA A 371 22.10 27.36 17.40
N PRO A 372 22.60 28.41 16.72
CA PRO A 372 21.81 29.28 15.84
C PRO A 372 21.52 28.61 14.47
N VAL A 373 20.82 27.48 14.49
CA VAL A 373 20.53 26.64 13.32
C VAL A 373 19.17 26.97 12.74
N TYR A 374 19.10 27.04 11.40
CA TYR A 374 17.89 27.27 10.62
C TYR A 374 17.69 26.15 9.61
N ILE A 375 16.45 25.69 9.46
CA ILE A 375 16.06 24.77 8.39
C ILE A 375 15.38 25.51 7.24
N SER A 376 15.53 25.02 6.02
CA SER A 376 14.85 25.54 4.83
C SER A 376 14.60 24.42 3.82
N ASN A 377 13.93 24.73 2.71
CA ASN A 377 14.03 23.85 1.54
C ASN A 377 15.47 23.88 0.97
N PRO A 378 15.91 22.81 0.26
CA PRO A 378 17.20 22.79 -0.43
C PRO A 378 17.40 23.94 -1.40
N HIS A 379 18.64 24.41 -1.47
CA HIS A 379 19.09 25.56 -2.25
C HIS A 379 18.27 26.82 -2.01
N PHE A 380 17.70 26.98 -0.81
CA PHE A 380 16.79 28.09 -0.49
C PHE A 380 15.59 28.20 -1.44
N TYR A 381 15.12 27.06 -1.98
CA TYR A 381 13.89 27.01 -2.76
C TYR A 381 12.71 27.61 -1.95
N GLN A 382 11.92 28.48 -2.59
CA GLN A 382 10.83 29.24 -1.94
C GLN A 382 11.27 30.11 -0.74
N SER A 383 12.49 30.66 -0.79
CA SER A 383 13.00 31.58 0.23
C SER A 383 13.26 32.99 -0.32
N ASP A 384 13.61 33.93 0.56
CA ASP A 384 13.96 35.30 0.17
C ASP A 384 15.14 35.31 -0.84
N PRO A 385 15.02 36.02 -1.99
CA PRO A 385 16.12 36.17 -2.93
C PRO A 385 17.44 36.68 -2.33
N GLN A 386 17.39 37.48 -1.25
CA GLN A 386 18.59 37.97 -0.58
C GLN A 386 19.48 36.84 -0.02
N LEU A 387 18.90 35.69 0.31
CA LEU A 387 19.64 34.52 0.78
C LEU A 387 20.46 33.88 -0.35
N LEU A 388 19.90 33.86 -1.56
CA LEU A 388 20.59 33.41 -2.77
C LEU A 388 21.67 34.42 -3.18
N ASP A 389 21.35 35.72 -3.17
CA ASP A 389 22.31 36.78 -3.52
C ASP A 389 23.53 36.81 -2.59
N ALA A 390 23.39 36.29 -1.37
CA ALA A 390 24.48 36.21 -0.41
C ALA A 390 25.51 35.12 -0.76
N VAL A 391 25.23 34.15 -1.62
CA VAL A 391 26.07 32.96 -1.82
C VAL A 391 26.21 32.65 -3.31
N GLU A 392 27.38 32.17 -3.74
CA GLU A 392 27.56 31.66 -5.11
C GLU A 392 27.48 30.13 -5.11
N GLY A 393 26.79 29.55 -6.10
CA GLY A 393 26.72 28.09 -6.32
C GLY A 393 25.42 27.40 -5.91
N LEU A 394 24.39 28.13 -5.46
CA LEU A 394 23.07 27.56 -5.17
C LEU A 394 22.11 27.71 -6.36
N GLU A 395 21.51 26.60 -6.80
CA GLU A 395 20.53 26.57 -7.88
C GLU A 395 19.19 25.96 -7.43
N PRO A 396 18.19 26.76 -6.99
CA PRO A 396 16.91 26.24 -6.55
C PRO A 396 16.09 25.62 -7.69
N ASN A 397 15.66 24.37 -7.52
CA ASN A 397 14.81 23.65 -8.48
C ASN A 397 13.62 22.99 -7.79
N ALA A 398 12.39 23.25 -8.27
CA ALA A 398 11.17 22.74 -7.64
C ALA A 398 11.06 21.21 -7.67
N GLU A 399 11.46 20.54 -8.76
CA GLU A 399 11.35 19.09 -8.90
C GLU A 399 12.34 18.35 -7.99
N GLN A 400 13.55 18.92 -7.83
CA GLN A 400 14.62 18.34 -7.03
C GLN A 400 14.52 18.72 -5.55
N HIS A 401 13.92 19.87 -5.19
CA HIS A 401 14.00 20.41 -3.83
C HIS A 401 12.65 20.45 -3.10
N LYS A 402 11.52 20.12 -3.73
CA LYS A 402 10.24 20.01 -3.01
C LYS A 402 10.17 18.75 -2.16
N THR A 403 9.64 18.87 -0.94
CA THR A 403 9.18 17.74 -0.12
C THR A 403 7.81 17.29 -0.61
N TYR A 404 7.60 15.98 -0.79
CA TYR A 404 6.31 15.43 -1.21
C TYR A 404 6.04 14.02 -0.67
N PHE A 405 4.75 13.67 -0.66
CA PHE A 405 4.25 12.34 -0.34
C PHE A 405 3.14 11.95 -1.33
N LYS A 406 3.12 10.69 -1.76
CA LYS A 406 2.02 10.09 -2.52
C LYS A 406 1.27 9.16 -1.58
N ILE A 407 0.13 9.59 -1.07
CA ILE A 407 -0.62 8.90 0.00
C ILE A 407 -1.84 8.22 -0.60
N GLN A 408 -2.03 6.93 -0.34
CA GLN A 408 -3.22 6.21 -0.80
C GLN A 408 -4.45 6.71 0.02
N PRO A 409 -5.49 7.29 -0.62
CA PRO A 409 -6.52 8.07 0.08
C PRO A 409 -7.45 7.26 0.99
N LYS A 410 -7.65 5.98 0.68
CA LYS A 410 -8.52 5.05 1.43
C LYS A 410 -7.85 4.47 2.67
N LEU A 411 -6.55 4.22 2.60
CA LEU A 411 -5.75 3.56 3.63
C LEU A 411 -4.95 4.57 4.47
N GLY A 412 -4.68 5.77 3.94
CA GLY A 412 -3.79 6.73 4.59
C GLY A 412 -2.34 6.24 4.66
N VAL A 413 -1.90 5.39 3.73
CA VAL A 413 -0.55 4.81 3.68
C VAL A 413 0.22 5.46 2.54
N PRO A 414 1.44 5.97 2.76
CA PRO A 414 2.27 6.49 1.67
C PRO A 414 2.77 5.35 0.78
N LEU A 415 2.63 5.53 -0.53
CA LEU A 415 3.24 4.67 -1.55
C LEU A 415 4.68 5.11 -1.86
N GLU A 416 4.94 6.40 -1.72
CA GLU A 416 6.22 7.06 -1.99
C GLU A 416 6.26 8.34 -1.16
N GLY A 417 7.44 8.73 -0.66
CA GLY A 417 7.60 9.99 0.05
C GLY A 417 9.07 10.38 0.14
N GLN A 418 9.35 11.66 -0.09
CA GLN A 418 10.68 12.24 -0.01
C GLN A 418 10.60 13.52 0.83
N VAL A 419 11.23 13.47 2.00
CA VAL A 419 11.42 14.64 2.86
C VAL A 419 12.76 15.26 2.50
N ARG A 420 12.75 16.55 2.15
CA ARG A 420 13.92 17.29 1.69
C ARG A 420 14.09 18.54 2.53
N VAL A 421 15.20 18.62 3.26
CA VAL A 421 15.46 19.70 4.21
C VAL A 421 16.92 20.11 4.14
N GLN A 422 17.16 21.42 4.18
CA GLN A 422 18.49 22.02 4.27
C GLN A 422 18.75 22.55 5.67
N LEU A 423 19.95 22.26 6.18
CA LEU A 423 20.48 22.78 7.42
C LEU A 423 21.38 23.98 7.14
N ASN A 424 21.14 25.06 7.87
CA ASN A 424 21.86 26.31 7.74
C ASN A 424 22.30 26.82 9.12
N LEU A 425 23.44 27.51 9.17
CA LEU A 425 23.97 28.12 10.37
C LEU A 425 23.91 29.64 10.25
N LEU A 426 23.16 30.31 11.13
CA LEU A 426 23.24 31.76 11.23
C LEU A 426 24.57 32.15 11.85
N VAL A 427 25.34 32.97 11.14
CA VAL A 427 26.59 33.54 11.60
C VAL A 427 26.43 35.04 11.70
N GLU A 428 26.71 35.58 12.88
CA GLU A 428 26.72 37.03 13.12
C GLU A 428 28.14 37.52 13.43
N LYS A 429 28.39 38.77 13.07
CA LYS A 429 29.61 39.49 13.39
C LYS A 429 29.78 39.58 14.90
N ALA A 430 30.90 39.07 15.39
CA ALA A 430 31.27 39.13 16.80
C ALA A 430 32.50 40.04 16.97
N PRO A 431 32.33 41.37 17.14
CA PRO A 431 33.45 42.32 17.14
C PRO A 431 34.44 42.07 18.29
N ASN A 432 34.00 41.39 19.35
CA ASN A 432 34.82 41.06 20.51
C ASN A 432 35.62 39.76 20.34
N VAL A 433 35.32 38.95 19.31
CA VAL A 433 35.96 37.65 19.02
C VAL A 433 36.83 37.76 17.79
N MET A 434 38.14 37.65 17.95
CA MET A 434 39.11 37.89 16.87
C MET A 434 38.93 36.94 15.68
N ALA A 435 38.62 35.66 15.94
CA ALA A 435 38.46 34.63 14.89
C ALA A 435 37.32 34.92 13.90
N THR A 436 36.36 35.75 14.29
CA THR A 436 35.11 36.03 13.54
C THR A 436 34.81 37.53 13.47
N LYS A 437 35.78 38.36 13.81
CA LYS A 437 35.63 39.82 13.87
C LYS A 437 35.18 40.41 12.53
N ASP A 438 35.68 39.83 11.44
CA ASP A 438 35.46 40.31 10.08
C ASP A 438 34.39 39.49 9.33
N PHE A 439 33.73 38.54 10.01
CA PHE A 439 32.57 37.86 9.43
C PHE A 439 31.44 38.86 9.24
N ARG A 440 30.79 38.78 8.08
CA ARG A 440 29.51 39.44 7.84
C ARG A 440 28.36 38.64 8.44
N ASP A 441 27.26 39.31 8.71
CA ASP A 441 26.01 38.66 9.14
C ASP A 441 25.38 37.94 7.95
N PHE A 442 25.25 36.62 8.00
CA PHE A 442 24.56 35.84 6.98
C PHE A 442 24.18 34.45 7.46
N VAL A 443 23.32 33.77 6.68
CA VAL A 443 22.94 32.38 6.91
C VAL A 443 23.80 31.47 6.03
N PHE A 444 24.64 30.66 6.66
CA PHE A 444 25.59 29.76 5.99
C PHE A 444 24.91 28.41 5.66
N PRO A 445 24.73 28.04 4.38
CA PRO A 445 24.26 26.71 4.00
C PRO A 445 25.30 25.64 4.32
N ILE A 446 24.93 24.61 5.08
CA ILE A 446 25.87 23.56 5.51
C ILE A 446 25.69 22.30 4.66
N MET A 447 24.48 21.77 4.65
CA MET A 447 24.11 20.57 3.89
C MET A 447 22.60 20.53 3.71
N TRP A 448 22.14 19.74 2.75
CA TRP A 448 20.76 19.30 2.71
C TRP A 448 20.68 17.78 2.63
N LEU A 449 19.53 17.25 3.03
CA LEU A 449 19.26 15.83 3.07
C LEU A 449 17.95 15.52 2.34
N GLU A 450 17.94 14.38 1.64
CA GLU A 450 16.75 13.73 1.11
C GLU A 450 16.57 12.41 1.87
N GLU A 451 15.45 12.27 2.55
CA GLU A 451 15.13 11.10 3.37
C GLU A 451 13.75 10.57 2.98
N GLY A 452 13.69 9.32 2.55
CA GLY A 452 12.45 8.83 1.96
C GLY A 452 12.45 7.39 1.49
N VAL A 453 11.27 6.99 1.00
CA VAL A 453 11.00 5.68 0.41
C VAL A 453 10.51 5.91 -1.01
N SER A 454 11.26 5.40 -1.99
CA SER A 454 10.90 5.49 -3.41
C SER A 454 9.94 4.38 -3.84
N GLU A 455 10.07 3.20 -3.22
CA GLU A 455 9.29 2.03 -3.60
C GLU A 455 8.90 1.18 -2.39
N LEU A 456 7.67 0.65 -2.44
CA LEU A 456 7.20 -0.35 -1.50
C LEU A 456 7.68 -1.75 -1.88
N THR A 457 7.82 -2.62 -0.87
CA THR A 457 8.13 -4.04 -1.11
C THR A 457 7.03 -4.72 -1.92
N PRO A 458 7.36 -5.73 -2.75
CA PRO A 458 6.36 -6.42 -3.56
C PRO A 458 5.16 -6.98 -2.76
N PRO A 459 5.34 -7.55 -1.55
CA PRO A 459 4.21 -7.98 -0.73
C PRO A 459 3.28 -6.83 -0.34
N ILE A 460 3.81 -5.70 0.15
CA ILE A 460 2.99 -4.54 0.55
C ILE A 460 2.26 -3.98 -0.67
N ARG A 461 2.98 -3.79 -1.79
CA ARG A 461 2.40 -3.27 -3.04
C ARG A 461 1.23 -4.14 -3.51
N ARG A 462 1.40 -5.47 -3.50
CA ARG A 462 0.36 -6.43 -3.88
C ARG A 462 -0.85 -6.37 -2.94
N TRP A 463 -0.64 -6.24 -1.63
CA TRP A 463 -1.73 -6.11 -0.66
C TRP A 463 -2.53 -4.84 -0.86
N ILE A 464 -1.85 -3.70 -1.06
CA ILE A 464 -2.50 -2.42 -1.34
C ILE A 464 -3.28 -2.53 -2.64
N TYR A 465 -2.65 -2.99 -3.73
CA TYR A 465 -3.32 -3.17 -5.02
C TYR A 465 -4.56 -4.09 -4.92
N LEU A 466 -4.44 -5.21 -4.19
CA LEU A 466 -5.56 -6.13 -3.98
C LEU A 466 -6.73 -5.43 -3.26
N ALA A 467 -6.42 -4.63 -2.24
CA ALA A 467 -7.42 -3.95 -1.41
C ALA A 467 -8.07 -2.72 -2.08
N THR A 468 -7.32 -1.99 -2.92
CA THR A 468 -7.73 -0.67 -3.44
C THR A 468 -8.10 -0.67 -4.92
N VAL A 469 -7.60 -1.62 -5.71
CA VAL A 469 -7.86 -1.69 -7.16
C VAL A 469 -8.65 -2.95 -7.51
N PHE A 470 -8.12 -4.13 -7.17
CA PHE A 470 -8.72 -5.40 -7.58
C PHE A 470 -10.03 -5.70 -6.85
N ALA A 471 -10.04 -5.74 -5.50
CA ALA A 471 -11.21 -6.13 -4.74
C ALA A 471 -12.42 -5.18 -4.92
N PRO A 472 -12.25 -3.84 -4.95
CA PRO A 472 -13.35 -2.93 -5.24
C PRO A 472 -14.00 -3.16 -6.61
N THR A 473 -13.26 -3.70 -7.57
CA THR A 473 -13.76 -4.00 -8.93
C THR A 473 -14.34 -5.41 -9.01
N ALA A 474 -13.64 -6.40 -8.48
CA ALA A 474 -14.00 -7.81 -8.59
C ALA A 474 -15.22 -8.20 -7.73
N LEU A 475 -15.34 -7.65 -6.51
CA LEU A 475 -16.42 -8.03 -5.59
C LEU A 475 -17.81 -7.61 -6.10
N PRO A 476 -18.03 -6.38 -6.63
CA PRO A 476 -19.30 -6.01 -7.25
C PRO A 476 -19.60 -6.84 -8.50
N ILE A 477 -18.61 -7.12 -9.36
CA ILE A 477 -18.83 -7.97 -10.54
C ILE A 477 -19.28 -9.36 -10.13
N LEU A 478 -18.66 -9.94 -9.10
CA LEU A 478 -19.04 -11.25 -8.57
C LEU A 478 -20.44 -11.22 -7.94
N SER A 479 -20.76 -10.20 -7.13
CA SER A 479 -22.06 -10.10 -6.46
C SER A 479 -23.19 -9.92 -7.47
N TYR A 480 -23.05 -9.00 -8.44
CA TYR A 480 -24.03 -8.80 -9.49
C TYR A 480 -24.12 -10.02 -10.43
N GLY A 481 -23.00 -10.67 -10.73
CA GLY A 481 -22.97 -11.93 -11.48
C GLY A 481 -23.75 -13.05 -10.77
N MET A 482 -23.62 -13.18 -9.44
CA MET A 482 -24.40 -14.13 -8.64
C MET A 482 -25.89 -13.81 -8.64
N ILE A 483 -26.26 -12.52 -8.52
CA ILE A 483 -27.66 -12.08 -8.57
C ILE A 483 -28.27 -12.38 -9.94
N LEU A 484 -27.58 -12.05 -11.04
CA LEU A 484 -28.06 -12.31 -12.40
C LEU A 484 -28.20 -13.82 -12.66
N THR A 485 -27.22 -14.62 -12.24
CA THR A 485 -27.25 -16.07 -12.42
C THR A 485 -28.37 -16.71 -11.60
N GLY A 486 -28.56 -16.29 -10.35
CA GLY A 486 -29.65 -16.76 -9.49
C GLY A 486 -31.03 -16.37 -10.04
N ALA A 487 -31.19 -15.13 -10.49
CA ALA A 487 -32.43 -14.65 -11.11
C ALA A 487 -32.74 -15.39 -12.42
N PHE A 488 -31.74 -15.59 -13.28
CA PHE A 488 -31.88 -16.35 -14.52
C PHE A 488 -32.29 -17.81 -14.25
N ALA A 489 -31.67 -18.47 -13.27
CA ALA A 489 -32.03 -19.82 -12.89
C ALA A 489 -33.50 -19.91 -12.43
N MET A 490 -33.96 -18.93 -11.63
CA MET A 490 -35.35 -18.86 -11.18
C MET A 490 -36.33 -18.62 -12.34
N ILE A 491 -36.02 -17.68 -13.24
CA ILE A 491 -36.82 -17.42 -14.44
C ILE A 491 -36.86 -18.65 -15.35
N TYR A 492 -35.73 -19.32 -15.56
CA TYR A 492 -35.66 -20.53 -16.38
C TYR A 492 -36.53 -21.66 -15.82
N VAL A 493 -36.47 -21.90 -14.50
CA VAL A 493 -37.34 -22.88 -13.86
C VAL A 493 -38.81 -22.46 -13.96
N PHE A 494 -39.12 -21.18 -13.75
CA PHE A 494 -40.48 -20.65 -13.87
C PHE A 494 -41.05 -20.83 -15.28
N VAL A 495 -40.31 -20.42 -16.33
CA VAL A 495 -40.72 -20.59 -17.73
C VAL A 495 -40.88 -22.07 -18.08
N ARG A 496 -39.97 -22.94 -17.62
CA ARG A 496 -40.08 -24.38 -17.84
C ARG A 496 -41.29 -24.97 -17.11
N ALA A 497 -41.56 -24.56 -15.88
CA ALA A 497 -42.74 -24.98 -15.13
C ALA A 497 -44.02 -24.51 -15.83
N TYR A 498 -44.07 -23.24 -16.24
CA TYR A 498 -45.18 -22.65 -16.99
C TYR A 498 -45.43 -23.35 -18.32
N LYS A 499 -44.39 -23.59 -19.13
CA LYS A 499 -44.51 -24.38 -20.37
C LYS A 499 -45.05 -25.78 -20.09
N ASN A 500 -44.51 -26.48 -19.07
CA ASN A 500 -45.05 -27.81 -18.75
C ASN A 500 -46.52 -27.72 -18.37
N PHE A 501 -46.94 -26.76 -17.56
CA PHE A 501 -48.33 -26.57 -17.15
C PHE A 501 -49.24 -26.28 -18.36
N VAL A 502 -48.92 -25.27 -19.17
CA VAL A 502 -49.72 -24.90 -20.36
C VAL A 502 -49.81 -26.03 -21.38
N PHE A 503 -48.72 -26.77 -21.64
CA PHE A 503 -48.73 -27.89 -22.59
C PHE A 503 -49.27 -29.21 -21.99
N THR A 504 -49.49 -29.31 -20.67
CA THR A 504 -50.24 -30.45 -20.09
C THR A 504 -51.74 -30.20 -20.03
N ASP A 505 -52.18 -28.94 -20.10
CA ASP A 505 -53.59 -28.56 -20.21
C ASP A 505 -54.12 -28.54 -21.66
N ASP A 506 -53.31 -28.90 -22.67
CA ASP A 506 -53.80 -29.07 -24.05
C ASP A 506 -54.71 -30.31 -24.14
N PRO A 507 -56.04 -30.16 -24.36
CA PRO A 507 -57.02 -31.25 -24.36
C PRO A 507 -56.83 -32.26 -25.50
N THR A 508 -55.94 -31.96 -26.45
CA THR A 508 -55.59 -32.82 -27.59
C THR A 508 -54.78 -34.05 -27.17
N THR A 509 -54.06 -33.99 -26.04
CA THR A 509 -53.24 -35.13 -25.56
C THR A 509 -54.08 -36.19 -24.86
N GLU A 510 -55.09 -35.80 -24.08
CA GLU A 510 -56.10 -36.72 -23.53
C GLU A 510 -56.93 -37.40 -24.64
N LEU A 511 -57.29 -36.67 -25.71
CA LEU A 511 -57.98 -37.23 -26.88
C LEU A 511 -57.13 -38.29 -27.62
N LEU A 512 -55.82 -38.08 -27.73
CA LEU A 512 -54.89 -39.05 -28.34
C LEU A 512 -54.68 -40.30 -27.46
N GLU A 513 -54.61 -40.16 -26.13
CA GLU A 513 -54.57 -41.31 -25.22
C GLU A 513 -55.89 -42.07 -25.15
N MET A 514 -57.03 -41.38 -25.21
CA MET A 514 -58.35 -42.01 -25.29
C MET A 514 -58.56 -42.73 -26.63
N GLY A 515 -58.08 -42.17 -27.74
CA GLY A 515 -58.06 -42.85 -29.05
C GLY A 515 -57.16 -44.10 -29.06
N ARG A 516 -56.04 -44.07 -28.34
CA ARG A 516 -55.16 -45.24 -28.20
C ARG A 516 -55.78 -46.34 -27.32
N ARG A 517 -56.63 -45.98 -26.35
CA ARG A 517 -57.38 -46.92 -25.51
C ARG A 517 -58.62 -47.51 -26.21
N SER A 518 -59.27 -46.78 -27.12
CA SER A 518 -60.38 -47.33 -27.93
C SER A 518 -59.89 -48.36 -28.95
N LEU A 519 -58.73 -48.14 -29.58
CA LEU A 519 -58.11 -49.10 -30.50
C LEU A 519 -57.67 -50.40 -29.81
N ARG A 520 -57.37 -50.38 -28.51
CA ARG A 520 -56.97 -51.58 -27.75
C ARG A 520 -58.17 -52.38 -27.20
N ARG A 521 -59.39 -51.84 -27.25
CA ARG A 521 -60.64 -52.54 -26.87
C ARG A 521 -61.48 -53.02 -28.07
N GLY A 522 -61.11 -52.62 -29.29
CA GLY A 522 -61.82 -53.00 -30.53
C GLY A 522 -61.41 -54.33 -31.17
N SER A 523 -60.44 -55.05 -30.62
CA SER A 523 -59.86 -56.25 -31.24
C SER A 523 -59.95 -57.49 -30.34
N HIS A 524 -61.17 -57.85 -29.93
CA HIS A 524 -61.52 -59.17 -29.40
C HIS A 524 -62.85 -59.65 -29.97
N LEU A 525 -63.00 -59.60 -31.29
CA LEU A 525 -64.00 -60.39 -32.01
C LEU A 525 -63.59 -60.43 -33.48
N ILE A 526 -63.53 -61.65 -34.02
CA ILE A 526 -63.26 -62.07 -35.41
C ILE A 526 -61.95 -62.87 -35.58
N SER A 527 -62.17 -64.15 -35.89
CA SER A 527 -61.34 -65.07 -36.69
C SER A 527 -60.51 -66.13 -35.98
N ASN A 528 -61.21 -67.16 -35.49
CA ASN A 528 -60.78 -68.54 -35.75
C ASN A 528 -60.97 -68.84 -37.25
N GLY A 529 -59.94 -69.37 -37.91
CA GLY A 529 -60.03 -69.86 -39.28
C GLY A 529 -58.67 -69.93 -39.96
N GLN A 530 -57.98 -71.07 -39.82
CA GLN A 530 -56.87 -71.45 -40.71
C GLN A 530 -57.42 -71.69 -42.12
N HIS A 531 -56.74 -71.20 -43.17
CA HIS A 531 -56.18 -72.02 -44.25
C HIS A 531 -55.34 -71.19 -45.24
N ARG A 532 -54.27 -71.84 -45.71
CA ARG A 532 -53.33 -71.45 -46.78
C ARG A 532 -54.02 -71.24 -48.14
N ILE A 533 -53.37 -70.38 -48.97
CA ILE A 533 -53.07 -70.44 -50.43
C ILE A 533 -53.14 -68.98 -50.98
N LEU A 534 -52.03 -68.30 -51.32
CA LEU A 534 -51.14 -68.32 -52.50
C LEU A 534 -51.54 -67.31 -53.63
N HIS A 535 -50.64 -66.34 -53.88
CA HIS A 535 -50.31 -65.49 -55.06
C HIS A 535 -50.15 -64.01 -54.64
N ARG A 536 -48.96 -63.38 -54.60
CA ARG A 536 -47.90 -63.08 -55.60
C ARG A 536 -48.29 -61.95 -56.57
N ASP A 537 -47.76 -60.77 -56.29
CA ASP A 537 -47.03 -59.81 -57.15
C ASP A 537 -46.60 -58.63 -56.23
N SER A 538 -45.48 -57.92 -56.35
CA SER A 538 -44.16 -58.08 -56.98
C SER A 538 -43.26 -56.98 -56.36
N TYR A 539 -41.97 -57.27 -56.23
CA TYR A 539 -40.92 -56.49 -55.53
C TYR A 539 -40.59 -55.14 -56.22
N ILE A 540 -39.84 -54.19 -55.63
CA ILE A 540 -38.37 -54.16 -55.63
C ILE A 540 -37.84 -53.05 -54.70
N LEU A 541 -36.86 -53.41 -53.87
CA LEU A 541 -35.87 -52.54 -53.20
C LEU A 541 -34.74 -52.24 -54.20
N LEU A 542 -34.24 -51.01 -54.27
CA LEU A 542 -32.91 -50.78 -54.86
C LEU A 542 -32.09 -49.74 -54.09
N LYS A 543 -30.85 -50.17 -53.84
CA LYS A 543 -29.68 -49.50 -53.27
C LYS A 543 -28.88 -48.83 -54.40
N ALA A 544 -27.96 -47.94 -54.03
CA ALA A 544 -27.22 -47.03 -54.89
C ALA A 544 -26.29 -47.63 -55.98
N ASN A 545 -26.07 -46.76 -56.99
CA ASN A 545 -24.95 -46.57 -57.93
C ASN A 545 -24.76 -47.45 -59.17
N GLY A 546 -24.58 -46.75 -60.30
CA GLY A 546 -23.89 -47.20 -61.52
C GLY A 546 -23.75 -46.04 -62.52
N VAL A 547 -22.51 -45.74 -62.94
CA VAL A 547 -22.16 -44.74 -63.96
C VAL A 547 -21.82 -45.46 -65.28
N VAL A 548 -22.62 -45.14 -66.33
CA VAL A 548 -22.33 -44.83 -67.76
C VAL A 548 -21.78 -45.90 -68.75
N ALA A 549 -22.44 -46.00 -69.93
CA ALA A 549 -21.89 -45.92 -71.32
C ALA A 549 -23.02 -46.21 -72.37
N ALA A 550 -23.46 -45.28 -73.25
CA ALA A 550 -22.91 -44.78 -74.53
C ALA A 550 -23.34 -45.57 -75.82
N ALA A 551 -24.05 -44.90 -76.75
CA ALA A 551 -24.00 -45.01 -78.23
C ALA A 551 -25.06 -44.04 -78.84
N GLY A 552 -24.81 -43.18 -79.83
CA GLY A 552 -23.64 -43.03 -80.70
C GLY A 552 -23.57 -41.66 -81.37
N GLY A 553 -22.44 -41.45 -82.05
CA GLY A 553 -22.06 -40.24 -82.77
C GLY A 553 -20.55 -40.17 -82.98
N GLU A 554 -20.06 -41.00 -83.92
CA GLU A 554 -18.97 -40.76 -84.87
C GLU A 554 -17.52 -40.37 -84.47
N SER A 555 -16.59 -41.06 -85.15
CA SER A 555 -15.23 -40.70 -85.59
C SER A 555 -14.01 -40.90 -84.67
N ASP A 556 -13.23 -41.92 -85.05
CA ASP A 556 -11.78 -41.94 -85.37
C ASP A 556 -10.73 -41.57 -84.29
N ILE A 557 -9.95 -42.53 -83.79
CA ILE A 557 -8.63 -43.06 -84.29
C ILE A 557 -7.40 -42.28 -83.76
N ALA A 558 -6.47 -43.07 -83.21
CA ALA A 558 -5.03 -42.84 -82.94
C ALA A 558 -4.68 -41.92 -81.75
N GLY A 559 -3.73 -42.23 -80.87
CA GLY A 559 -2.61 -43.16 -80.96
C GLY A 559 -1.32 -42.40 -80.68
N THR A 560 -0.43 -42.98 -79.86
CA THR A 560 0.99 -42.61 -79.60
C THR A 560 1.22 -41.29 -78.85
N GLY A 561 2.10 -41.16 -77.86
CA GLY A 561 3.25 -41.95 -77.45
C GLY A 561 4.42 -40.98 -77.20
N THR A 562 5.27 -41.28 -76.21
CA THR A 562 6.70 -40.86 -76.12
C THR A 562 6.98 -39.34 -75.96
N GLU A 563 7.96 -38.81 -75.24
CA GLU A 563 9.08 -39.26 -74.39
C GLU A 563 9.79 -37.97 -73.89
N VAL A 564 10.81 -38.12 -73.03
CA VAL A 564 12.02 -37.23 -72.92
C VAL A 564 11.81 -35.87 -72.20
N VAL A 565 12.29 -35.64 -70.96
CA VAL A 565 13.67 -35.50 -70.41
C VAL A 565 14.09 -34.03 -70.22
N THR A 566 14.89 -33.80 -69.17
CA THR A 566 15.73 -32.63 -68.83
C THR A 566 15.04 -31.34 -68.37
N SER A 567 15.56 -30.55 -67.45
CA SER A 567 16.65 -30.65 -66.46
C SER A 567 16.78 -29.30 -65.77
N GLY A 568 17.27 -29.31 -64.53
CA GLY A 568 17.97 -28.20 -63.91
C GLY A 568 17.10 -27.11 -63.28
N ASN A 569 17.52 -26.39 -62.25
CA ASN A 569 18.65 -26.49 -61.34
C ASN A 569 18.45 -25.32 -60.35
N GLY A 570 19.05 -25.38 -59.17
CA GLY A 570 19.20 -24.20 -58.30
C GLY A 570 18.64 -24.41 -56.90
N SER A 571 19.32 -25.19 -56.04
CA SER A 571 20.40 -24.70 -55.16
C SER A 571 19.82 -24.15 -53.84
N SER A 572 19.84 -24.95 -52.76
CA SER A 572 20.96 -25.05 -51.78
C SER A 572 20.60 -24.20 -50.55
N ASN A 573 20.78 -24.57 -49.29
CA ASN A 573 21.51 -25.64 -48.60
C ASN A 573 20.83 -25.77 -47.21
N ASN A 574 20.62 -26.98 -46.67
CA ASN A 574 21.50 -27.70 -45.72
C ASN A 574 21.75 -26.95 -44.39
N ASN A 575 21.77 -27.57 -43.21
CA ASN A 575 21.61 -28.97 -42.81
C ASN A 575 21.48 -29.05 -41.28
N ASN A 576 20.66 -30.02 -40.84
CA ASN A 576 20.94 -31.07 -39.85
C ASN A 576 21.70 -30.76 -38.54
N HIS A 577 21.08 -31.13 -37.42
CA HIS A 577 21.27 -32.42 -36.71
C HIS A 577 20.62 -32.26 -35.30
N LEU A 578 19.53 -32.92 -34.91
CA LEU A 578 19.31 -34.34 -34.60
C LEU A 578 20.36 -34.98 -33.67
N LEU A 579 19.98 -35.17 -32.39
CA LEU A 579 19.87 -36.45 -31.64
C LEU A 579 19.63 -36.12 -30.14
N HIS A 580 18.50 -36.52 -29.54
CA HIS A 580 18.31 -37.73 -28.69
C HIS A 580 19.23 -37.78 -27.45
N ASN A 581 18.84 -38.15 -26.23
CA ASN A 581 17.59 -38.65 -25.65
C ASN A 581 17.77 -38.71 -24.10
N HIS A 582 16.65 -38.68 -23.38
CA HIS A 582 16.33 -39.41 -22.12
C HIS A 582 16.97 -39.17 -20.72
N ASN A 583 16.02 -39.22 -19.75
CA ASN A 583 16.04 -39.71 -18.36
C ASN A 583 16.30 -38.68 -17.24
N LEU A 584 15.24 -38.29 -16.50
CA LEU A 584 14.70 -38.91 -15.26
C LEU A 584 15.56 -38.61 -14.02
N LEU A 585 15.01 -37.85 -13.06
CA LEU A 585 14.91 -38.24 -11.64
C LEU A 585 14.29 -37.16 -10.73
N HIS A 586 13.19 -37.58 -10.10
CA HIS A 586 12.75 -37.36 -8.73
C HIS A 586 12.80 -35.99 -8.00
N SER A 587 11.61 -35.68 -7.49
CA SER A 587 11.27 -34.80 -6.37
C SER A 587 12.08 -35.05 -5.09
N HIS A 588 12.40 -33.98 -4.37
CA HIS A 588 12.30 -33.97 -2.91
C HIS A 588 11.87 -32.59 -2.39
N HIS A 589 10.71 -32.58 -1.74
CA HIS A 589 10.25 -31.54 -0.83
C HIS A 589 11.19 -31.44 0.38
N HIS A 590 11.55 -30.22 0.78
CA HIS A 590 11.88 -29.93 2.17
C HIS A 590 11.23 -28.62 2.62
N HIS A 591 10.15 -28.78 3.39
CA HIS A 591 9.64 -27.78 4.31
C HIS A 591 10.61 -27.65 5.49
N LEU A 592 11.05 -26.44 5.81
CA LEU A 592 11.67 -26.11 7.09
C LEU A 592 10.74 -25.18 7.87
N TYR A 593 9.89 -25.81 8.69
CA TYR A 593 9.20 -25.19 9.80
C TYR A 593 10.21 -25.01 10.94
N ILE A 594 10.43 -23.78 11.39
CA ILE A 594 11.11 -23.50 12.66
C ILE A 594 10.01 -23.11 13.65
N GLN A 595 9.72 -24.00 14.60
CA GLN A 595 8.96 -23.68 15.80
C GLN A 595 9.92 -23.26 16.93
N PRO A 596 9.49 -22.36 17.84
CA PRO A 596 10.28 -21.92 18.98
C PRO A 596 10.12 -22.90 20.16
N LYS A 597 11.24 -23.36 20.70
CA LYS A 597 11.36 -23.97 22.03
C LYS A 597 12.55 -23.33 22.71
N ASP A 598 12.29 -22.48 23.70
CA ASP A 598 12.60 -22.79 25.10
C ASP A 598 12.33 -21.56 25.96
N GLN A 599 11.34 -21.74 26.83
CA GLN A 599 10.94 -20.84 27.89
C GLN A 599 11.26 -21.59 29.19
N SER A 600 12.47 -21.41 29.71
CA SER A 600 12.83 -21.74 31.09
C SER A 600 14.20 -21.15 31.40
N LEU A 601 14.22 -20.05 32.16
CA LEU A 601 15.21 -19.72 33.18
C LEU A 601 14.77 -18.39 33.82
N LEU A 602 13.92 -18.52 34.83
CA LEU A 602 13.73 -17.54 35.90
C LEU A 602 14.59 -18.00 37.08
N ALA A 603 15.54 -17.18 37.49
CA ALA A 603 16.14 -17.06 38.83
C ALA A 603 17.07 -15.84 38.77
N GLU A 604 16.63 -14.72 39.36
CA GLU A 604 17.17 -14.18 40.64
C GLU A 604 18.52 -13.49 40.48
N GLU A 605 18.54 -12.15 40.57
CA GLU A 605 19.47 -11.38 41.43
C GLU A 605 19.13 -9.87 41.42
N ASP A 606 18.58 -9.44 42.56
CA ASP A 606 18.95 -8.27 43.38
C ASP A 606 19.14 -6.86 42.78
N SER A 607 18.27 -5.98 43.26
CA SER A 607 18.51 -4.57 43.64
C SER A 607 18.44 -4.54 45.19
N PRO A 608 19.24 -3.74 45.94
CA PRO A 608 19.43 -2.30 45.69
C PRO A 608 20.78 -1.65 46.08
N ALA A 609 21.08 -0.53 45.42
CA ALA A 609 21.70 0.69 45.98
C ALA A 609 21.50 1.88 45.02
#